data_AF-A0A1A7YTQ9-F1
#
_entry.id   AF-A0A1A7YTQ9-F1
#
_cell.length_a   1.000
_cell.length_b   1.000
_cell.length_c   1.000
_cell.angle_alpha   90.00
_cell.angle_beta   90.00
_cell.angle_gamma   90.00
#
_symmetry.space_group_name_H-M   'P 1'
#
loop_
_entity.id
_entity.type
_entity.pdbx_description
1 polymer ?
#
loop_
_entity_poly.entity_id
_entity_poly.type
_entity_poly.pdbx_seq_one_letter_code
_entity_poly.pdbx_strand_id
1 'polypeptide(L)'
;LNGPVCAAWCVSLIGSLPQVFIFSRVEVAPGVYDCWAQFIKPWGLRAYVTWTTLVIFVVPVLIVIVCQVRICCAVHTSFHVKTQQSAEEPVSKPMTSR
;
A
#
# COMPACT_ATOMS: atom_id res chain seq x y z
N LEU A 1 1.26 -23.07 6.33
CA LEU A 1 0.36 -22.26 5.49
C LEU A 1 0.87 -20.83 5.51
N ASN A 2 1.25 -20.26 4.36
CA ASN A 2 1.77 -18.89 4.28
C ASN A 2 0.60 -17.90 4.47
N GLY A 3 0.20 -17.68 5.72
CA GLY A 3 -0.94 -16.82 6.10
C GLY A 3 -0.95 -15.45 5.40
N PRO A 4 0.19 -14.73 5.31
CA PRO A 4 0.26 -13.46 4.59
C PRO A 4 -0.01 -13.59 3.08
N VAL A 5 0.43 -14.69 2.46
CA VAL A 5 0.20 -14.96 1.04
C VAL A 5 -1.27 -15.25 0.81
N CYS A 6 -1.89 -16.12 1.62
CA CYS A 6 -3.34 -16.37 1.54
C CYS A 6 -4.15 -15.09 1.71
N ALA A 7 -3.78 -14.22 2.65
CA ALA A 7 -4.42 -12.92 2.83
C ALA A 7 -4.27 -12.02 1.58
N ALA A 8 -3.08 -11.96 0.97
CA ALA A 8 -2.85 -11.19 -0.25
C ALA A 8 -3.70 -11.69 -1.43
N TRP A 9 -3.87 -13.01 -1.57
CA TRP A 9 -4.75 -13.61 -2.57
C TRP A 9 -6.22 -13.27 -2.31
N CYS A 10 -6.69 -13.38 -1.06
CA CYS A 10 -8.06 -13.01 -0.70
C CYS A 10 -8.34 -11.52 -0.94
N VAL A 11 -7.41 -10.64 -0.56
CA VAL A 11 -7.52 -9.19 -0.80
C VAL A 11 -7.52 -8.88 -2.28
N SER A 12 -6.67 -9.55 -3.08
CA SER A 12 -6.67 -9.40 -4.54
C SER A 12 -8.00 -9.84 -5.15
N LEU A 13 -8.56 -10.97 -4.69
CA LEU A 13 -9.87 -11.44 -5.15
C LEU A 13 -10.98 -10.44 -4.84
N ILE A 14 -11.03 -9.91 -3.61
CA ILE A 14 -12.01 -8.91 -3.18
C ILE A 14 -11.84 -7.59 -3.95
N GLY A 15 -10.60 -7.14 -4.15
CA GLY A 15 -10.28 -5.95 -4.93
C GLY A 15 -10.64 -6.07 -6.41
N SER A 16 -10.70 -7.30 -6.93
CA SER A 16 -11.11 -7.60 -8.31
C SER A 16 -12.63 -7.70 -8.49
N LEU A 17 -13.40 -7.87 -7.41
CA LEU A 17 -14.86 -7.98 -7.47
C LEU A 17 -15.54 -6.80 -8.17
N PRO A 18 -15.18 -5.51 -7.92
CA PRO A 18 -15.73 -4.39 -8.66
C PRO A 18 -15.64 -4.59 -10.19
N GLN A 19 -14.54 -5.16 -10.67
CA GLN A 19 -14.30 -5.35 -12.10
C GLN A 19 -15.24 -6.40 -12.70
N VAL A 20 -15.62 -7.43 -11.94
CA VAL A 20 -16.53 -8.50 -12.40
C VAL A 20 -18.00 -8.07 -12.34
N PHE A 21 -18.39 -7.28 -11.34
CA PHE A 21 -19.78 -6.82 -11.20
C PHE A 21 -20.18 -5.73 -12.21
N ILE A 22 -19.21 -5.09 -12.85
CA ILE A 22 -19.44 -4.04 -13.83
C ILE A 22 -19.63 -4.59 -15.23
N PHE A 23 -18.76 -5.47 -15.69
CA PHE A 23 -18.79 -5.94 -17.07
C PHE A 23 -19.87 -7.00 -17.25
N SER A 24 -21.05 -6.57 -17.68
CA SER A 24 -22.17 -7.44 -18.04
C SER A 24 -22.36 -7.45 -19.55
N ARG A 25 -22.85 -8.57 -20.11
CA ARG A 25 -23.20 -8.64 -21.52
C ARG A 25 -24.51 -7.87 -21.75
N VAL A 26 -24.47 -6.80 -22.53
CA VAL A 26 -25.64 -5.96 -22.84
C VAL A 26 -25.81 -5.88 -24.35
N GLU A 27 -27.06 -5.94 -24.84
CA GLU A 27 -27.37 -5.74 -26.25
C GLU A 27 -27.32 -4.25 -26.59
N VAL A 28 -26.38 -3.85 -27.45
CA VAL A 28 -26.14 -2.44 -27.84
C VAL A 28 -26.83 -2.10 -29.15
N ALA A 29 -27.05 -3.10 -30.02
CA ALA A 29 -27.84 -3.01 -31.24
C ALA A 29 -28.45 -4.40 -31.54
N PRO A 30 -29.48 -4.51 -32.41
CA PRO A 30 -30.12 -5.80 -32.71
C PRO A 30 -29.09 -6.87 -33.11
N GLY A 31 -28.91 -7.88 -32.26
CA GLY A 31 -27.94 -8.96 -32.48
C GLY A 31 -26.46 -8.63 -32.18
N VAL A 32 -26.15 -7.43 -31.68
CA VAL A 32 -24.80 -7.00 -31.27
C VAL A 32 -24.74 -6.86 -29.74
N TYR A 33 -23.99 -7.75 -29.11
CA TYR A 33 -23.79 -7.78 -27.66
C TYR A 33 -22.39 -7.29 -27.32
N ASP A 34 -22.29 -6.22 -26.53
CA ASP A 34 -21.03 -5.78 -25.95
C ASP A 34 -20.98 -6.06 -24.46
N CYS A 35 -19.76 -6.22 -23.94
CA CYS A 35 -19.54 -6.26 -22.51
C CYS A 35 -19.57 -4.82 -21.99
N TRP A 36 -20.70 -4.38 -21.45
CA TRP A 36 -20.93 -3.00 -21.02
C TRP A 36 -21.36 -2.90 -19.56
N ALA A 37 -21.08 -1.74 -18.98
CA ALA A 37 -21.26 -1.49 -17.57
C ALA A 37 -22.71 -1.18 -17.20
N GLN A 38 -23.43 -2.11 -16.57
CA GLN A 38 -24.80 -1.87 -16.14
C GLN A 38 -24.83 -1.21 -14.74
N PHE A 39 -24.66 0.11 -14.72
CA PHE A 39 -24.70 0.86 -13.46
C PHE A 39 -26.14 1.11 -12.97
N ILE A 40 -26.38 0.91 -11.68
CA ILE A 40 -27.61 1.40 -11.02
C ILE A 40 -27.58 2.93 -11.06
N LYS A 41 -28.47 3.55 -11.85
CA LYS A 41 -28.64 5.01 -11.87
C LYS A 41 -29.38 5.47 -10.60
N PRO A 42 -29.00 6.62 -10.00
CA PRO A 42 -27.96 7.57 -10.41
C PRO A 42 -26.57 7.37 -9.75
N TRP A 43 -26.43 6.51 -8.74
CA TRP A 43 -25.28 6.52 -7.82
C TRP A 43 -24.22 5.45 -8.09
N GLY A 44 -24.54 4.39 -8.82
CA GLY A 44 -23.66 3.22 -9.02
C GLY A 44 -22.31 3.58 -9.65
N LEU A 45 -22.29 4.43 -10.67
CA LEU A 45 -21.05 4.87 -11.33
C LEU A 45 -20.14 5.64 -10.38
N ARG A 46 -20.71 6.58 -9.61
CA ARG A 46 -19.94 7.40 -8.67
C ARG A 46 -19.35 6.54 -7.56
N ALA A 47 -20.16 5.67 -6.96
CA ALA A 47 -19.73 4.76 -5.90
C ALA A 47 -18.63 3.81 -6.36
N TYR A 48 -18.76 3.25 -7.57
CA TYR A 48 -17.75 2.35 -8.15
C TYR A 48 -16.40 3.05 -8.34
N VAL A 49 -16.39 4.22 -8.98
CA VAL A 49 -15.14 4.95 -9.23
C VAL A 49 -14.46 5.30 -7.91
N THR A 50 -15.22 5.82 -6.94
CA THR A 50 -14.67 6.16 -5.61
C THR A 50 -14.09 4.94 -4.89
N TRP A 51 -14.80 3.81 -4.92
CA TRP A 51 -14.35 2.58 -4.28
C TRP A 51 -13.08 2.04 -4.92
N THR A 52 -13.05 2.01 -6.25
CA THR A 52 -11.91 1.52 -7.03
C THR A 52 -10.66 2.37 -6.77
N THR A 53 -10.81 3.70 -6.79
CA THR A 53 -9.70 4.62 -6.48
C THR A 53 -9.19 4.43 -5.06
N LEU A 54 -10.08 4.25 -4.08
CA LEU A 54 -9.72 4.05 -2.69
C LEU A 54 -8.89 2.77 -2.50
N VAL A 55 -9.35 1.65 -3.07
CA VAL A 55 -8.69 0.35 -2.91
C VAL A 55 -7.39 0.25 -3.71
N ILE A 56 -7.34 0.74 -4.94
CA ILE A 56 -6.19 0.56 -5.85
C ILE A 56 -5.11 1.61 -5.63
N PHE A 57 -5.47 2.84 -5.24
CA PHE A 57 -4.50 3.93 -5.07
C PHE A 57 -4.31 4.31 -3.61
N VAL A 58 -5.38 4.67 -2.90
CA VAL A 58 -5.26 5.28 -1.57
C VAL A 58 -4.67 4.30 -0.55
N VAL A 59 -5.21 3.07 -0.49
CA VAL A 59 -4.74 2.06 0.46
C VAL A 59 -3.26 1.69 0.24
N PRO A 60 -2.81 1.35 -0.99
CA PRO A 60 -1.39 1.06 -1.23
C PRO A 60 -0.46 2.23 -0.91
N VAL A 61 -0.85 3.46 -1.26
CA VAL A 61 -0.04 4.66 -0.95
C VAL A 61 0.12 4.85 0.55
N LEU A 62 -0.96 4.71 1.33
CA LEU A 62 -0.90 4.81 2.79
C LEU A 62 0.01 3.74 3.41
N ILE A 63 -0.07 2.49 2.93
CA ILE A 63 0.81 1.41 3.38
C ILE A 63 2.28 1.76 3.13
N VAL A 64 2.61 2.24 1.92
CA VAL A 64 3.97 2.64 1.56
C VAL A 64 4.45 3.80 2.45
N ILE A 65 3.63 4.83 2.66
CA ILE A 65 3.98 5.97 3.53
C ILE A 65 4.28 5.48 4.94
N VAL A 66 3.43 4.64 5.53
CA VAL A 66 3.64 4.11 6.88
C VAL A 66 4.94 3.30 6.94
N CYS A 67 5.18 2.41 5.99
CA CYS A 67 6.42 1.65 5.92
C CYS A 67 7.64 2.59 5.84
N GLN A 68 7.60 3.59 4.96
CA GLN A 68 8.71 4.52 4.77
C GLN A 68 8.98 5.37 6.01
N VAL A 69 7.95 5.90 6.66
CA VAL A 69 8.09 6.64 7.93
C VAL A 69 8.75 5.76 8.99
N ARG A 70 8.31 4.50 9.13
CA ARG A 70 8.88 3.57 10.13
C ARG A 70 10.36 3.27 9.84
N ILE A 71 10.72 3.07 8.58
CA ILE A 71 12.12 2.87 8.15
C ILE A 71 12.94 4.11 8.48
N CYS A 72 12.48 5.31 8.11
CA CYS A 72 13.19 6.56 8.39
C CYS A 72 13.39 6.80 9.89
N CYS A 73 12.36 6.57 10.71
CA CYS A 73 12.45 6.71 12.16
C CYS A 73 13.44 5.70 12.78
N ALA A 74 13.42 4.45 12.35
CA ALA A 74 14.34 3.41 12.84
C ALA A 74 15.79 3.74 12.48
N VAL A 75 16.02 4.21 11.25
CA VAL A 75 17.34 4.62 10.78
C VAL A 75 17.83 5.84 11.57
N HIS A 76 17.01 6.89 11.74
CA HIS A 76 17.37 8.08 12.49
C HIS A 76 17.75 7.77 13.95
N THR A 77 16.96 6.92 14.61
CA THR A 77 17.25 6.48 15.99
C THR A 77 18.57 5.71 16.07
N SER A 78 18.84 4.84 15.09
CA SER A 78 20.08 4.06 15.02
C SER A 78 21.31 4.95 14.78
N PHE A 79 21.19 5.99 13.96
CA PHE A 79 22.27 6.97 13.74
C PHE A 79 22.55 7.78 15.01
N HIS A 80 21.52 8.25 15.71
CA HIS A 80 21.69 9.05 16.93
C HIS A 80 22.39 8.27 18.06
N VAL A 81 22.09 6.97 18.21
CA VAL A 81 22.78 6.09 19.17
C VAL A 81 24.25 5.88 18.79
N LYS A 82 24.55 5.69 17.50
CA LYS A 82 25.94 5.54 17.03
C LYS A 82 26.77 6.81 17.22
N THR A 83 26.19 7.99 17.02
CA THR A 83 26.89 9.27 17.23
C THR A 83 27.26 9.49 18.70
N GLN A 84 26.43 9.05 19.66
CA GLN A 84 26.77 9.12 21.09
C GLN A 84 27.90 8.15 21.46
N GLN A 85 27.91 6.93 20.89
CA GLN A 85 29.02 5.98 21.10
C GLN A 85 30.35 6.45 20.52
N SER A 86 30.34 7.21 19.41
CA SER A 86 31.56 7.81 18.85
C SER A 86 31.99 9.10 19.55
N ALA A 87 31.07 9.80 20.25
CA ALA A 87 31.40 10.96 21.07
C ALA A 87 31.89 10.59 22.48
N GLU A 88 31.61 9.38 22.93
CA GLU A 88 32.13 8.77 24.17
C GLU A 88 33.34 7.85 23.90
N GLU A 89 34.14 8.12 22.86
CA GLU A 89 35.55 7.69 22.87
C GLU A 89 36.36 8.81 23.56
N PRO A 90 36.70 8.68 24.86
CA PRO A 90 37.42 9.70 25.57
C PRO A 90 38.82 9.87 24.98
N VAL A 91 39.05 11.07 24.47
CA VAL A 91 40.33 11.77 24.49
C VAL A 91 40.91 11.71 25.91
N SER A 92 41.58 10.62 26.30
CA SER A 92 42.55 10.61 27.40
C SER A 92 43.30 9.27 27.48
N LYS A 93 44.42 9.14 26.79
CA LYS A 93 45.59 8.50 27.38
C LYS A 93 46.76 9.45 27.26
N PRO A 94 47.11 10.21 28.32
CA PRO A 94 48.43 10.80 28.38
C PRO A 94 49.45 9.67 28.49
N MET A 95 50.55 9.83 27.76
CA MET A 95 51.77 9.02 27.92
C MET A 95 52.16 8.97 29.40
N THR A 96 52.28 7.76 29.95
CA THR A 96 53.04 7.53 31.18
C THR A 96 54.27 6.71 30.83
N SER A 97 55.40 7.41 30.80
CA SER A 97 56.74 6.86 30.87
C SER A 97 56.95 6.22 32.25
N ARG A 98 57.29 4.93 32.27
CA ARG A 98 58.22 4.31 33.22
C ARG A 98 58.71 2.97 32.68
#